data_AF-A0AAD8MVD1-F1
#
_entry.id   AF-A0AAD8MVD1-F1
#
_cell.length_a   1.000
_cell.length_b   1.000
_cell.length_c   1.000
_cell.angle_alpha   90.00
_cell.angle_beta   90.00
_cell.angle_gamma   90.00
#
_symmetry.space_group_name_H-M   'P 1'
#
loop_
_entity.id
_entity.type
_entity.pdbx_description
1 polymer ?
#
loop_
_entity_poly.entity_id
_entity_poly.type
_entity_poly.pdbx_seq_one_letter_code
_entity_poly.pdbx_strand_id
1 'polypeptide(L)'
;MRRCSRQLMGEELSGLTINDLQNLEIRLEISLKGVRMQKEKILKDEIQNLNKKGILIHGHKIELYKKINLIQEENKELRKKVDGSASSSAQMRTQSPFCISNGYDLHAPFSLQLSQPVTKMKGTSEKAVKLGYILHFAF
;
A
#
# COMPACT_ATOMS: atom_id res chain seq x y z
N MET A 1 20.46 -7.02 -46.41
CA MET A 1 19.72 -6.52 -45.23
C MET A 1 20.07 -5.07 -44.85
N ARG A 2 21.36 -4.67 -44.75
CA ARG A 2 21.76 -3.29 -44.33
C ARG A 2 21.20 -2.14 -45.19
N ARG A 3 21.25 -2.21 -46.53
CA ARG A 3 20.69 -1.17 -47.43
C ARG A 3 19.17 -0.96 -47.23
N CYS A 4 18.42 -2.06 -47.13
CA CYS A 4 16.96 -1.98 -46.95
C CYS A 4 16.59 -1.28 -45.63
N SER A 5 17.34 -1.55 -44.55
CA SER A 5 17.14 -0.86 -43.27
C SER A 5 17.40 0.65 -43.37
N ARG A 6 18.45 1.04 -44.10
CA ARG A 6 18.77 2.47 -44.32
C ARG A 6 17.69 3.18 -45.13
N GLN A 7 17.21 2.56 -46.21
CA GLN A 7 16.12 3.10 -47.01
C GLN A 7 14.83 3.26 -46.19
N LEU A 8 14.50 2.29 -45.32
CA LEU A 8 13.38 2.42 -44.40
C LEU A 8 13.54 3.56 -43.37
N MET A 9 14.78 4.00 -43.12
CA MET A 9 15.08 5.19 -42.30
C MET A 9 15.21 6.48 -43.12
N GLY A 10 14.97 6.43 -44.44
CA GLY A 10 15.09 7.59 -45.33
C GLY A 10 16.51 7.87 -45.85
N GLU A 11 17.44 6.91 -45.69
CA GLU A 11 18.83 7.02 -46.15
C GLU A 11 19.05 6.30 -47.50
N GLU A 12 20.06 6.72 -48.27
CA GLU A 12 20.46 6.09 -49.55
C GLU A 12 19.31 5.96 -50.58
N LEU A 13 18.50 7.01 -50.75
CA LEU A 13 17.33 7.02 -51.65
C LEU A 13 17.64 7.40 -53.11
N SER A 14 18.83 7.94 -53.40
CA SER A 14 19.19 8.51 -54.71
C SER A 14 19.21 7.52 -55.88
N GLY A 15 19.19 6.21 -55.61
CA GLY A 15 19.14 5.16 -56.63
C GLY A 15 17.75 4.54 -56.85
N LEU A 16 16.71 5.06 -56.19
CA LEU A 16 15.34 4.56 -56.29
C LEU A 16 14.56 5.29 -57.38
N THR A 17 13.70 4.56 -58.09
CA THR A 17 12.74 5.17 -59.01
C THR A 17 11.61 5.86 -58.24
N ILE A 18 10.84 6.71 -58.92
CA ILE A 18 9.65 7.35 -58.33
C ILE A 18 8.67 6.30 -57.80
N ASN A 19 8.46 5.21 -58.54
CA ASN A 19 7.58 4.12 -58.12
C ASN A 19 8.13 3.39 -56.89
N ASP A 20 9.45 3.20 -56.78
CA ASP A 20 10.06 2.59 -55.59
C ASP A 20 9.90 3.49 -54.36
N LEU A 21 10.05 4.81 -54.53
CA LEU A 21 9.85 5.80 -53.46
C LEU A 21 8.39 5.84 -53.00
N GLN A 22 7.42 5.82 -53.92
CA GLN A 22 6.00 5.75 -53.58
C GLN A 22 5.66 4.47 -52.81
N ASN A 23 6.18 3.32 -53.26
CA ASN A 23 5.97 2.06 -52.54
C ASN A 23 6.62 2.07 -51.16
N LEU A 24 7.79 2.69 -51.01
CA LEU A 24 8.47 2.86 -49.73
C LEU A 24 7.65 3.73 -48.78
N GLU A 25 7.11 4.85 -49.26
CA GLU A 25 6.26 5.75 -48.49
C GLU A 25 5.00 5.04 -47.99
N ILE A 26 4.26 4.36 -48.87
CA ILE A 26 3.04 3.60 -48.52
C ILE A 26 3.35 2.53 -47.46
N ARG A 27 4.46 1.81 -47.61
CA ARG A 27 4.88 0.78 -46.63
C ARG A 27 5.19 1.39 -45.27
N LEU A 28 5.89 2.52 -45.23
CA LEU A 28 6.22 3.21 -43.99
C LEU A 28 4.96 3.78 -43.33
N GLU A 29 4.04 4.36 -44.11
CA GLU A 29 2.78 4.89 -43.61
C GLU A 29 1.93 3.81 -42.94
N ILE A 30 1.70 2.68 -43.64
CA ILE A 30 0.93 1.55 -43.11
C ILE A 30 1.59 0.98 -41.86
N SER A 31 2.90 0.73 -41.90
CA SER A 31 3.63 0.17 -40.76
C SER A 31 3.61 1.10 -39.55
N LEU A 32 3.83 2.41 -39.76
CA LEU A 32 3.84 3.40 -38.70
C LEU A 32 2.44 3.55 -38.07
N LYS A 33 1.39 3.55 -38.89
CA LYS A 33 0.01 3.53 -38.41
C LYS A 33 -0.27 2.28 -37.57
N GLY A 34 0.19 1.10 -38.02
CA GLY A 34 0.09 -0.14 -37.26
C GLY A 34 0.78 -0.08 -35.90
N VAL A 35 2.03 0.39 -35.86
CA VAL A 35 2.80 0.56 -34.61
C VAL A 35 2.10 1.54 -33.67
N ARG A 36 1.62 2.69 -34.17
CA ARG A 36 0.89 3.68 -33.37
C ARG A 36 -0.37 3.09 -32.77
N MET A 37 -1.17 2.40 -33.57
CA MET A 37 -2.41 1.75 -33.12
C MET A 37 -2.14 0.70 -32.05
N GLN A 38 -1.11 -0.13 -32.22
CA GLN A 38 -0.74 -1.15 -31.23
C GLN A 38 -0.25 -0.52 -29.93
N LYS A 39 0.58 0.53 -30.02
CA LYS A 39 1.05 1.27 -28.84
C LYS A 39 -0.11 1.90 -28.09
N GLU A 40 -1.05 2.54 -28.79
CA GLU A 40 -2.23 3.14 -28.19
C GLU A 40 -3.12 2.10 -27.50
N LYS A 41 -3.36 0.96 -28.17
CA LYS A 41 -4.12 -0.15 -27.58
C LYS A 41 -3.48 -0.66 -26.29
N ILE A 42 -2.18 -0.98 -26.32
CA ILE A 42 -1.46 -1.50 -25.14
C ILE A 42 -1.51 -0.50 -23.99
N LEU A 43 -1.24 0.78 -24.26
CA LEU A 43 -1.24 1.80 -23.21
C LEU A 43 -2.64 2.00 -22.63
N LYS A 44 -3.67 2.03 -23.48
CA LYS A 44 -5.06 2.16 -23.04
C LYS A 44 -5.49 0.97 -22.18
N ASP A 45 -5.17 -0.24 -22.62
CA ASP A 45 -5.49 -1.47 -21.89
C ASP A 45 -4.78 -1.49 -20.53
N GLU A 46 -3.51 -1.07 -20.45
CA GLU A 46 -2.77 -1.01 -19.21
C GLU A 46 -3.32 0.04 -18.24
N ILE A 47 -3.65 1.24 -18.73
CA ILE A 47 -4.30 2.29 -17.92
C ILE A 47 -5.61 1.76 -17.32
N GLN A 48 -6.43 1.10 -18.14
CA GLN A 48 -7.71 0.53 -17.68
C GLN A 48 -7.51 -0.58 -16.65
N ASN A 49 -6.53 -1.46 -16.87
CA ASN A 49 -6.18 -2.54 -15.95
C ASN A 49 -5.72 -2.00 -14.59
N LEU A 50 -4.81 -1.03 -14.61
CA LEU A 50 -4.31 -0.38 -13.39
C LEU A 50 -5.41 0.36 -12.63
N ASN A 51 -6.30 1.04 -13.34
CA ASN A 51 -7.45 1.71 -12.71
C ASN A 51 -8.36 0.70 -11.99
N LYS A 52 -8.72 -0.40 -12.67
CA LYS A 52 -9.53 -1.49 -12.07
C LYS A 52 -8.87 -2.07 -10.82
N LYS A 53 -7.55 -2.33 -10.87
CA LYS A 53 -6.78 -2.81 -9.71
C LYS A 53 -6.78 -1.78 -8.58
N GLY A 54 -6.61 -0.50 -8.90
CA GLY A 54 -6.66 0.60 -7.93
C GLY A 54 -8.00 0.68 -7.20
N ILE A 55 -9.11 0.59 -7.94
CA ILE A 55 -10.46 0.55 -7.36
C ILE A 55 -10.62 -0.65 -6.43
N LEU A 56 -10.21 -1.84 -6.87
CA LEU A 56 -10.33 -3.07 -6.07
C LEU A 56 -9.54 -2.99 -4.77
N ILE A 57 -8.27 -2.57 -4.84
CA ILE A 57 -7.41 -2.40 -3.67
C ILE A 57 -8.00 -1.35 -2.71
N HIS A 58 -8.52 -0.25 -3.24
CA HIS A 58 -9.16 0.77 -2.42
C HIS A 58 -10.40 0.21 -1.69
N GLY A 59 -11.23 -0.57 -2.39
CA GLY A 59 -12.37 -1.27 -1.80
C GLY A 59 -11.96 -2.21 -0.67
N HIS A 60 -10.98 -3.08 -0.92
CA HIS A 60 -10.45 -3.98 0.11
C HIS A 60 -9.88 -3.22 1.32
N LYS A 61 -9.17 -2.11 1.08
CA LYS A 61 -8.63 -1.26 2.15
C LYS A 61 -9.74 -0.74 3.05
N ILE A 62 -10.84 -0.24 2.48
CA ILE A 62 -11.99 0.24 3.25
C ILE A 62 -12.61 -0.90 4.07
N GLU A 63 -12.79 -2.07 3.46
CA GLU A 63 -13.36 -3.23 4.15
C GLU A 63 -12.50 -3.67 5.34
N LEU A 64 -11.17 -3.70 5.18
CA LEU A 64 -10.24 -4.03 6.25
C LEU A 64 -10.32 -3.02 7.40
N TYR A 65 -10.37 -1.71 7.13
CA TYR A 65 -10.55 -0.71 8.18
C TYR A 65 -11.87 -0.90 8.94
N LYS A 66 -12.95 -1.26 8.25
CA LYS A 66 -14.23 -1.58 8.91
C LYS A 66 -14.09 -2.77 9.85
N LYS A 67 -13.43 -3.85 9.41
CA LYS A 67 -13.18 -5.05 10.25
C LYS A 67 -12.32 -4.72 11.46
N ILE A 68 -11.27 -3.92 11.30
CA ILE A 68 -10.41 -3.46 12.41
C ILE A 68 -11.23 -2.69 13.44
N ASN A 69 -12.07 -1.75 13.01
CA ASN A 69 -12.89 -0.95 13.91
C ASN A 69 -13.88 -1.82 14.70
N LEU A 70 -14.50 -2.82 14.06
CA LEU A 70 -15.39 -3.77 14.73
C LEU A 70 -14.65 -4.57 15.81
N ILE A 71 -13.47 -5.10 15.49
CA ILE A 71 -12.63 -5.85 16.43
C ILE A 71 -12.18 -4.95 17.59
N GLN A 72 -11.87 -3.69 17.34
CA GLN A 72 -11.48 -2.73 18.38
C GLN A 72 -12.62 -2.47 19.37
N GLU A 73 -13.85 -2.29 18.88
CA GLU A 73 -15.02 -2.11 19.74
C GLU A 73 -15.35 -3.39 20.52
N GLU A 74 -15.33 -4.56 19.89
CA GLU A 74 -15.52 -5.83 20.59
C GLU A 74 -14.48 -6.05 21.68
N ASN A 75 -13.20 -5.80 21.38
CA ASN A 75 -12.11 -5.90 22.36
C ASN A 75 -12.28 -4.93 23.53
N LYS A 76 -12.79 -3.73 23.27
CA LYS A 76 -13.08 -2.74 24.33
C LYS A 76 -14.19 -3.23 25.25
N GLU A 77 -15.25 -3.82 24.71
CA GLU A 77 -16.33 -4.40 25.51
C GLU A 77 -15.88 -5.64 26.29
N LEU A 78 -15.04 -6.50 25.71
CA LEU A 78 -14.46 -7.64 26.42
C LEU A 78 -13.56 -7.21 27.59
N ARG A 79 -12.71 -6.19 27.40
CA ARG A 79 -11.87 -5.64 28.48
C ARG A 79 -12.70 -5.13 29.65
N LYS A 80 -13.77 -4.36 29.37
CA LYS A 80 -14.72 -3.91 30.40
C LYS A 80 -15.31 -5.07 31.21
N LYS A 81 -15.68 -6.18 30.55
CA LYS A 81 -16.24 -7.36 31.22
C LYS A 81 -15.22 -8.08 32.11
N VAL A 82 -13.98 -8.20 31.66
CA VAL A 82 -12.88 -8.80 32.45
C VAL A 82 -12.60 -7.96 33.70
N ASP A 83 -12.52 -6.64 33.55
CA ASP A 83 -12.24 -5.73 34.65
C ASP A 83 -13.41 -5.68 35.67
N GLY A 84 -14.66 -5.81 35.20
CA GLY A 84 -15.85 -5.92 36.05
C GLY A 84 -15.93 -7.23 36.85
N SER A 85 -15.39 -8.33 36.33
CA SER A 85 -15.42 -9.64 37.00
C SER A 85 -14.36 -9.81 38.11
N ALA A 86 -13.33 -8.95 38.16
CA ALA A 86 -12.33 -8.94 39.23
C ALA A 86 -12.82 -8.27 40.53
N SER A 87 -14.01 -7.65 40.51
CA SER A 87 -14.52 -6.81 41.61
C SER A 87 -15.60 -7.48 42.47
N SER A 88 -15.89 -8.78 42.26
CA SER A 88 -16.99 -9.47 42.95
C SER A 88 -16.60 -10.79 43.64
N SER A 89 -15.36 -10.94 44.10
CA SER A 89 -14.99 -12.04 45.00
C SER A 89 -13.72 -11.79 45.82
N ALA A 90 -13.73 -10.79 46.70
CA ALA A 90 -12.75 -10.74 47.80
C ALA A 90 -13.24 -9.88 48.98
N GLN A 91 -14.40 -10.21 49.52
CA GLN A 91 -14.79 -9.78 50.86
C GLN A 91 -14.97 -11.00 51.75
N MET A 92 -13.85 -11.54 52.25
CA MET A 92 -13.81 -12.31 53.49
C MET A 92 -12.40 -12.16 54.05
N ARG A 93 -12.24 -11.10 54.86
CA ARG A 93 -11.21 -11.08 55.90
C ARG A 93 -11.59 -12.16 56.90
N THR A 94 -10.81 -13.23 56.98
CA THR A 94 -10.62 -13.95 58.25
C THR A 94 -9.16 -14.37 58.34
N GLN A 95 -8.55 -13.91 59.41
CA GLN A 95 -7.20 -14.26 59.85
C GLN A 95 -7.08 -15.78 59.94
N SER A 96 -6.02 -16.35 59.38
CA SER A 96 -5.68 -17.76 59.58
C SER A 96 -4.45 -17.86 60.50
N PRO A 97 -4.61 -18.38 61.73
CA PRO A 97 -3.50 -18.73 62.60
C PRO A 97 -3.34 -20.25 62.60
N PHE A 98 -2.62 -20.82 61.64
CA PHE A 98 -1.69 -21.92 61.89
C PHE A 98 -0.99 -22.36 60.60
N CYS A 99 0.33 -22.39 60.69
CA CYS A 99 1.25 -22.83 59.67
C CYS A 99 1.17 -24.35 59.48
N ILE A 100 1.15 -24.82 58.23
CA ILE A 100 1.73 -26.12 57.88
C ILE A 100 2.68 -25.91 56.70
N SER A 101 3.95 -26.19 57.02
CA SER A 101 5.16 -26.24 56.20
C SER A 101 4.96 -26.86 54.82
N ASN A 102 5.59 -26.26 53.81
CA ASN A 102 6.54 -26.96 52.94
C ASN A 102 7.51 -25.97 52.32
N GLY A 103 8.80 -26.21 52.57
CA GLY A 103 9.90 -25.33 52.23
C GLY A 103 10.16 -25.26 50.73
N TYR A 104 9.94 -24.07 50.18
CA TYR A 104 10.77 -23.52 49.12
C TYR A 104 10.75 -22.00 49.25
N ASP A 105 11.91 -21.49 49.63
CA ASP A 105 12.29 -20.10 49.71
C ASP A 105 12.26 -19.46 48.31
N LEU A 106 11.34 -18.52 48.08
CA LEU A 106 11.39 -17.54 47.00
C LEU A 106 10.52 -16.34 47.39
N HIS A 107 10.94 -15.63 48.43
CA HIS A 107 10.44 -14.30 48.72
C HIS A 107 11.05 -13.28 47.75
N ALA A 108 10.39 -13.09 46.61
CA ALA A 108 10.47 -11.84 45.86
C ALA A 108 9.13 -11.60 45.15
N PRO A 109 8.38 -10.53 45.47
CA PRO A 109 7.25 -10.12 44.65
C PRO A 109 7.79 -9.69 43.28
N PHE A 110 7.48 -10.44 42.22
CA PHE A 110 7.77 -10.04 40.85
C PHE A 110 6.85 -8.85 40.51
N SER A 111 7.33 -7.64 40.77
CA SER A 111 6.64 -6.40 40.39
C SER A 111 6.93 -6.14 38.91
N LEU A 112 6.12 -6.70 38.01
CA LEU A 112 6.18 -6.33 36.60
C LEU A 112 5.56 -4.94 36.43
N GLN A 113 6.39 -3.90 36.54
CA GLN A 113 6.00 -2.55 36.16
C GLN A 113 5.91 -2.46 34.64
N LEU A 114 4.72 -2.17 34.13
CA LEU A 114 4.52 -1.78 32.74
C LEU A 114 5.15 -0.40 32.53
N SER A 115 6.19 -0.33 31.72
CA SER A 115 6.80 0.93 31.30
C SER A 115 5.75 1.82 30.63
N GLN A 116 5.61 3.07 31.10
CA GLN A 116 4.73 4.06 30.48
C GLN A 116 5.22 4.43 29.07
N PRO A 117 4.32 4.84 28.14
CA PRO A 117 4.71 5.26 26.81
C PRO A 117 5.51 6.56 26.90
N VAL A 118 6.76 6.52 26.44
CA VAL A 118 7.61 7.72 26.36
C VAL A 118 7.10 8.58 25.21
N THR A 119 6.32 9.62 25.54
CA THR A 119 6.12 10.76 24.64
C THR A 119 7.30 11.70 24.77
N LYS A 120 8.20 11.69 23.77
CA LYS A 120 9.10 12.83 23.51
C LYS A 120 9.13 13.14 22.02
N MET A 121 8.26 14.07 21.61
CA MET A 121 8.49 14.92 20.45
C MET A 121 9.49 16.02 20.85
N LYS A 122 10.70 15.97 20.31
CA LYS A 122 11.61 17.10 20.04
C LYS A 122 12.81 16.51 19.32
N GLY A 123 13.19 16.83 18.09
CA GLY A 123 12.80 17.85 17.14
C GLY A 123 14.06 18.08 16.29
N THR A 124 14.06 17.61 15.05
CA THR A 124 15.13 17.91 14.08
C THR A 124 14.52 17.98 12.69
N SER A 125 14.38 19.23 12.22
CA SER A 125 14.44 19.71 10.84
C SER A 125 14.42 18.65 9.73
N GLU A 126 13.26 18.48 9.09
CA GLU A 126 13.23 17.98 7.71
C GLU A 126 12.36 18.89 6.85
N LYS A 127 12.96 19.26 5.73
CA LYS A 127 12.56 20.27 4.77
C LYS A 127 11.12 20.05 4.31
N ALA A 128 10.35 21.14 4.30
CA ALA A 128 9.08 21.21 3.60
C ALA A 128 9.28 20.90 2.11
N VAL A 129 8.94 19.69 1.67
CA VAL A 129 8.74 19.44 0.24
C VAL A 129 7.34 19.93 -0.10
N LYS A 130 7.28 21.13 -0.65
CA LYS A 130 6.07 21.72 -1.23
C LYS A 130 5.72 20.93 -2.51
N LEU A 131 4.95 19.85 -2.37
CA LEU A 131 4.32 19.17 -3.51
C LEU A 131 3.14 20.02 -3.97
N GLY A 132 3.43 20.99 -4.83
CA GLY A 132 2.42 21.75 -5.55
C GLY A 132 1.82 20.88 -6.64
N TYR A 133 0.64 20.31 -6.38
CA TYR A 133 -0.32 19.98 -7.44
C TYR A 133 -1.67 20.51 -7.01
N ILE A 134 -1.98 21.71 -7.50
CA ILE A 134 -3.31 22.29 -7.45
C ILE A 134 -4.15 21.52 -8.48
N LEU A 135 -5.03 20.64 -8.01
CA LEU A 135 -6.11 20.10 -8.82
C LEU A 135 -7.24 21.14 -8.87
N HIS A 136 -7.20 22.03 -9.86
CA HIS A 136 -8.41 22.72 -10.30
C HIS A 136 -9.05 21.90 -11.43
N PHE A 137 -10.08 21.14 -11.08
CA PHE A 137 -11.12 20.77 -12.03
C PHE A 137 -12.13 21.92 -12.03
N ALA A 138 -12.34 22.54 -13.19
CA ALA A 138 -13.58 23.24 -13.50
C ALA A 138 -13.82 23.13 -15.02
N PHE A 139 -14.99 22.63 -15.37
CA PHE A 139 -15.64 22.77 -16.67
C PHE A 139 -15.96 24.24 -16.94
#